data_AF-A0A455UKM7-F1
#
_entry.id   AF-A0A455UKM7-F1
#
_cell.length_a   1.000
_cell.length_b   1.000
_cell.length_c   1.000
_cell.angle_alpha   90.00
_cell.angle_beta   90.00
_cell.angle_gamma   90.00
#
_symmetry.space_group_name_H-M   'P 1'
#
loop_
_entity.id
_entity.type
_entity.pdbx_description
1 polymer ?
#
loop_
_entity_poly.entity_id
_entity_poly.type
_entity_poly.pdbx_seq_one_letter_code
_entity_poly.pdbx_strand_id
1 'polypeptide(L)'
;MVGTFHSIAHRLLRTHWQDARLPQHFQIIDSDDQLRLVKRLLKDYSIDDERYPPRQVQHFISGCKEGRTAPHQVNVDGDAYMGQMVELYERYQLTCERGGLVDFGELLLRSLELLRDNPALLKHYQERFGHVLVDEFQDTNTLQYAWLKLLTGMKTPMTAVGDDDQSIYGWRGAKVENISRFEQEFPQTHTVRLEQNYRSTSAILEAANTLISHNSERMGKNLWTDGIEGEPISIYAGFNDLEEARYIVDTIKEKVDEGFNRRDIAILYRSNAQSRLLEETLIRQGMPYRIYGGHRFTSAWRSRMPWPTFA
;
A
#
# COMPACT_ATOMS: atom_id res chain seq x y z
N MET A 1 -18.44 8.49 7.74
CA MET A 1 -17.22 7.96 8.39
C MET A 1 -16.10 8.11 7.38
N VAL A 2 -14.92 8.58 7.77
CA VAL A 2 -13.77 8.73 6.86
C VAL A 2 -12.57 8.01 7.47
N GLY A 3 -11.77 7.35 6.64
CA GLY A 3 -10.57 6.63 7.04
C GLY A 3 -10.15 5.59 6.00
N THR A 4 -8.94 5.04 6.18
CA THR A 4 -8.47 3.89 5.39
C THR A 4 -9.27 2.63 5.72
N PHE A 5 -9.24 1.64 4.82
CA PHE A 5 -9.80 0.30 5.03
C PHE A 5 -9.48 -0.25 6.43
N HIS A 6 -8.20 -0.28 6.79
CA HIS A 6 -7.73 -0.80 8.08
C HIS A 6 -8.24 0.02 9.27
N SER A 7 -8.32 1.35 9.15
CA SER A 7 -8.83 2.19 10.24
C SER A 7 -10.33 2.00 10.49
N ILE A 8 -11.11 1.74 9.43
CA ILE A 8 -12.54 1.48 9.55
C ILE A 8 -12.76 0.07 10.10
N ALA A 9 -12.05 -0.92 9.57
CA ALA A 9 -12.06 -2.30 10.06
C ALA A 9 -11.68 -2.40 11.54
N HIS A 10 -10.62 -1.72 11.97
CA HIS A 10 -10.22 -1.67 13.37
C HIS A 10 -11.31 -1.11 14.27
N ARG A 11 -11.94 0.01 13.88
CA ARG A 11 -13.04 0.63 14.64
C ARG A 11 -14.26 -0.29 14.73
N LEU A 12 -14.58 -0.97 13.63
CA LEU A 12 -15.66 -1.95 13.56
C LEU A 12 -15.40 -3.10 14.55
N LEU A 13 -14.23 -3.72 14.47
CA LEU A 13 -13.84 -4.85 15.33
C LEU A 13 -13.69 -4.46 16.81
N ARG A 14 -13.24 -3.24 17.11
CA ARG A 14 -13.22 -2.74 18.50
C ARG A 14 -14.61 -2.56 19.08
N THR A 15 -15.56 -2.15 18.26
CA THR A 15 -16.96 -1.97 18.69
C THR A 15 -17.63 -3.32 18.91
N HIS A 16 -17.38 -4.29 18.03
CA HIS A 16 -18.05 -5.59 18.00
C HIS A 16 -17.08 -6.74 18.31
N TRP A 17 -16.18 -6.54 19.27
CA TRP A 17 -15.11 -7.49 19.56
C TRP A 17 -15.65 -8.87 19.97
N GLN A 18 -16.77 -8.89 20.71
CA GLN A 18 -17.43 -10.12 21.16
C GLN A 18 -17.96 -10.93 19.98
N ASP A 19 -18.71 -10.29 19.08
CA ASP A 19 -19.25 -10.91 17.88
C ASP A 19 -18.15 -11.36 16.92
N ALA A 20 -17.05 -10.59 16.86
CA ALA A 20 -15.85 -10.93 16.08
C ALA A 20 -14.99 -12.03 16.72
N ARG A 21 -15.34 -12.52 17.92
CA ARG A 21 -14.57 -13.51 18.69
C ARG A 21 -13.13 -13.08 18.95
N LEU A 22 -12.90 -11.79 19.13
CA LEU A 22 -11.60 -11.21 19.45
C LEU A 22 -11.54 -10.83 20.92
N PRO A 23 -10.38 -10.87 21.59
CA PRO A 23 -10.26 -10.25 22.92
C PRO A 23 -10.57 -8.75 22.86
N GLN A 24 -11.26 -8.20 23.86
CA GLN A 24 -11.59 -6.76 23.93
C GLN A 24 -10.39 -5.85 23.67
N HIS A 25 -9.22 -6.26 24.18
CA HIS A 25 -7.96 -5.54 24.08
C HIS A 25 -6.97 -6.17 23.11
N PHE A 26 -7.43 -6.81 22.02
CA PHE A 26 -6.55 -7.38 21.00
C PHE A 26 -5.49 -6.38 20.51
N GLN A 27 -4.29 -6.86 20.18
CA GLN A 27 -3.17 -6.05 19.72
C GLN A 27 -3.03 -6.16 18.21
N ILE A 28 -2.83 -5.02 17.54
CA ILE A 28 -2.50 -5.02 16.12
C ILE A 28 -1.00 -5.19 15.98
N ILE A 29 -0.58 -6.13 15.14
CA ILE A 29 0.83 -6.34 14.79
C ILE A 29 1.09 -5.86 13.36
N ASP A 30 2.22 -5.18 13.17
CA ASP A 30 2.64 -4.74 11.84
C ASP A 30 3.39 -5.85 11.08
N SER A 31 3.89 -5.52 9.88
CA SER A 31 4.63 -6.48 9.04
C SER A 31 5.95 -6.94 9.68
N ASP A 32 6.63 -6.08 10.44
CA ASP A 32 7.89 -6.43 11.09
C ASP A 32 7.66 -7.27 12.36
N ASP A 33 6.57 -7.01 13.10
CA ASP A 33 6.08 -7.85 14.17
C ASP A 33 5.67 -9.24 13.65
N GLN A 34 4.91 -9.30 12.55
CA GLN A 34 4.54 -10.55 11.89
C GLN A 34 5.80 -11.35 11.47
N LEU A 35 6.77 -10.70 10.82
CA LEU A 35 8.03 -11.35 10.43
C LEU A 35 8.80 -11.88 11.65
N ARG A 36 8.84 -11.12 12.75
CA ARG A 36 9.46 -11.56 14.00
C ARG A 36 8.74 -12.76 14.61
N LEU A 37 7.41 -12.79 14.53
CA LEU A 37 6.61 -13.92 15.00
C LEU A 37 6.87 -15.18 14.15
N VAL A 38 6.92 -15.06 12.83
CA VAL A 38 7.26 -16.16 11.92
C VAL A 38 8.67 -16.71 12.21
N LYS A 39 9.67 -15.83 12.39
CA LYS A 39 11.04 -16.26 12.77
C LYS A 39 11.07 -17.05 14.08
N ARG A 40 10.32 -16.59 15.08
CA ARG A 40 10.20 -17.29 16.36
C ARG A 40 9.57 -18.66 16.17
N LEU A 41 8.50 -18.74 15.38
CA LEU A 41 7.79 -19.97 15.10
C LEU A 41 8.72 -21.00 14.41
N LEU A 42 9.48 -20.58 13.39
CA LEU A 42 10.45 -21.48 12.74
C LEU A 42 11.47 -22.04 13.75
N LYS A 43 11.99 -21.19 14.64
CA LYS A 43 12.91 -21.59 15.70
C LYS A 43 12.28 -22.55 16.71
N ASP A 44 11.08 -22.25 17.20
CA ASP A 44 10.41 -23.02 18.25
C ASP A 44 10.08 -24.45 17.80
N TYR A 45 9.87 -24.64 16.50
CA TYR A 45 9.58 -25.94 15.90
C TYR A 45 10.78 -26.56 15.16
N SER A 46 11.98 -26.00 15.30
CA SER A 46 13.21 -26.47 14.66
C SER A 46 13.08 -26.65 13.14
N ILE A 47 12.40 -25.71 12.48
CA ILE A 47 12.22 -25.69 11.03
C ILE A 47 13.38 -24.91 10.39
N ASP A 48 13.93 -25.49 9.33
CA ASP A 48 15.02 -24.92 8.54
C ASP A 48 14.59 -23.62 7.83
N ASP A 49 15.23 -22.51 8.18
CA ASP A 49 14.94 -21.17 7.64
C ASP A 49 15.64 -20.89 6.31
N GLU A 50 16.57 -21.74 5.86
CA GLU A 50 17.07 -21.73 4.48
C GLU A 50 16.03 -22.32 3.53
N ARG A 51 15.40 -23.43 3.94
CA ARG A 51 14.34 -24.09 3.17
C ARG A 51 13.02 -23.33 3.23
N TYR A 52 12.69 -22.72 4.38
CA TYR A 52 11.48 -21.93 4.57
C TYR A 52 11.81 -20.49 4.99
N PRO A 53 12.31 -19.64 4.07
CA PRO A 53 12.68 -18.28 4.39
C PRO A 53 11.54 -17.52 5.08
N PRO A 54 11.77 -16.87 6.24
CA PRO A 54 10.69 -16.24 7.03
C PRO A 54 9.82 -15.24 6.25
N ARG A 55 10.43 -14.50 5.31
CA ARG A 55 9.71 -13.57 4.43
C ARG A 55 8.78 -14.28 3.44
N GLN A 56 9.17 -15.45 2.95
CA GLN A 56 8.32 -16.25 2.05
C GLN A 56 7.14 -16.85 2.82
N VAL A 57 7.38 -17.38 4.02
CA VAL A 57 6.32 -17.86 4.92
C VAL A 57 5.33 -16.75 5.26
N GLN A 58 5.84 -15.56 5.63
CA GLN A 58 5.02 -14.37 5.86
C GLN A 58 4.16 -14.02 4.63
N HIS A 59 4.77 -13.94 3.45
CA HIS A 59 4.07 -13.60 2.22
C HIS A 59 2.97 -14.61 1.88
N PHE A 60 3.26 -15.90 2.03
CA PHE A 60 2.29 -16.97 1.86
C PHE A 60 1.07 -16.81 2.80
N ILE A 61 1.31 -16.59 4.10
CA ILE A 61 0.23 -16.38 5.08
C ILE A 61 -0.62 -15.17 4.70
N SER A 62 0.00 -14.04 4.38
CA SER A 62 -0.72 -12.82 3.97
C SER A 62 -1.52 -13.04 2.69
N GLY A 63 -0.95 -13.73 1.70
CA GLY A 63 -1.64 -14.10 0.46
C GLY A 63 -2.85 -15.00 0.69
N CYS A 64 -2.74 -16.00 1.58
CA CYS A 64 -3.88 -16.83 1.98
C CYS A 64 -4.99 -16.00 2.62
N LYS A 65 -4.66 -15.10 3.55
CA LYS A 65 -5.66 -14.22 4.20
C LYS A 65 -6.34 -13.28 3.22
N GLU A 66 -5.59 -12.65 2.32
CA GLU A 66 -6.13 -11.80 1.25
C GLU A 66 -7.03 -12.59 0.29
N GLY A 67 -6.67 -13.85 0.01
CA GLY A 67 -7.48 -14.80 -0.75
C GLY A 67 -8.71 -15.34 0.00
N ARG A 68 -8.80 -15.07 1.31
CA ARG A 68 -9.82 -15.64 2.24
C ARG A 68 -9.73 -17.16 2.35
N THR A 69 -8.53 -17.69 2.21
CA THR A 69 -8.26 -19.13 2.28
C THR A 69 -7.80 -19.47 3.70
N ALA A 70 -8.61 -20.23 4.42
CA ALA A 70 -8.22 -20.83 5.68
C ALA A 70 -7.18 -21.94 5.44
N PRO A 71 -6.33 -22.29 6.42
CA PRO A 71 -5.27 -23.27 6.19
C PRO A 71 -5.76 -24.62 5.62
N HIS A 72 -6.87 -25.14 6.16
CA HIS A 72 -7.50 -26.39 5.71
C HIS A 72 -8.08 -26.35 4.27
N GLN A 73 -8.18 -25.17 3.66
CA GLN A 73 -8.67 -24.98 2.29
C GLN A 73 -7.54 -24.87 1.27
N VAL A 74 -6.28 -24.75 1.72
CA VAL A 74 -5.13 -24.69 0.83
C VAL A 74 -4.93 -26.06 0.21
N ASN A 75 -4.93 -26.13 -1.11
CA ASN A 75 -4.61 -27.38 -1.80
C ASN A 75 -3.09 -27.64 -1.74
N VAL A 76 -2.72 -28.80 -1.23
CA VAL A 76 -1.33 -29.23 -1.07
C VAL A 76 -0.90 -30.16 -2.21
N ASP A 77 -1.84 -30.84 -2.89
CA ASP A 77 -1.56 -31.79 -4.00
C ASP A 77 -0.41 -32.79 -3.74
N GLY A 78 -0.17 -33.15 -2.47
CA GLY A 78 0.93 -34.04 -2.08
C GLY A 78 2.33 -33.39 -2.06
N ASP A 79 2.44 -32.08 -2.27
CA ASP A 79 3.67 -31.32 -2.15
C ASP A 79 4.06 -31.13 -0.68
N ALA A 80 5.14 -31.79 -0.26
CA ALA A 80 5.65 -31.70 1.10
C ALA A 80 6.06 -30.26 1.51
N TYR A 81 6.53 -29.44 0.57
CA TYR A 81 6.87 -28.04 0.84
C TYR A 81 5.59 -27.26 1.18
N MET A 82 4.55 -27.38 0.35
CA MET A 82 3.27 -26.73 0.61
C MET A 82 2.59 -27.25 1.87
N GLY A 83 2.69 -28.55 2.16
CA GLY A 83 2.19 -29.12 3.41
C GLY A 83 2.82 -28.45 4.64
N GLN A 84 4.13 -28.23 4.62
CA GLN A 84 4.81 -27.50 5.70
C GLN A 84 4.38 -26.03 5.77
N MET A 85 4.19 -25.36 4.63
CA MET A 85 3.71 -23.97 4.59
C MET A 85 2.31 -23.81 5.20
N VAL A 86 1.41 -24.76 4.94
CA VAL A 86 0.07 -24.81 5.56
C VAL A 86 0.16 -25.04 7.06
N GLU A 87 0.99 -25.98 7.51
CA GLU A 87 1.19 -26.22 8.94
C GLU A 87 1.78 -24.98 9.67
N LEU A 88 2.72 -24.28 9.03
CA LEU A 88 3.25 -23.01 9.52
C LEU A 88 2.14 -21.94 9.64
N TYR A 89 1.24 -21.87 8.66
CA TYR A 89 0.10 -20.96 8.70
C TYR A 89 -0.87 -21.30 9.84
N GLU A 90 -1.20 -22.58 10.05
CA GLU A 90 -2.05 -23.03 11.18
C GLU A 90 -1.43 -22.65 12.52
N ARG A 91 -0.15 -22.97 12.72
CA ARG A 91 0.58 -22.65 13.95
C ARG A 91 0.67 -21.16 14.18
N TYR A 92 0.87 -20.37 13.12
CA TYR A 92 0.88 -18.92 13.19
C TYR A 92 -0.47 -18.38 13.67
N GLN A 93 -1.58 -18.83 13.07
CA GLN A 93 -2.93 -18.40 13.45
C GLN A 93 -3.25 -18.77 14.91
N LEU A 94 -2.93 -20.00 15.34
CA LEU A 94 -3.11 -20.42 16.72
C LEU A 94 -2.31 -19.55 17.71
N THR A 95 -1.10 -19.15 17.32
CA THR A 95 -0.25 -18.26 18.13
C THR A 95 -0.87 -16.87 18.24
N CYS A 96 -1.36 -16.32 17.13
CA CYS A 96 -2.07 -15.05 17.10
C CYS A 96 -3.34 -15.08 17.97
N GLU A 97 -4.17 -16.12 17.84
CA GLU A 97 -5.39 -16.28 18.61
C GLU A 97 -5.13 -16.37 20.12
N ARG A 98 -4.15 -17.19 20.53
CA ARG A 98 -3.75 -17.31 21.95
C ARG A 98 -3.18 -16.01 22.51
N GLY A 99 -2.45 -15.26 21.70
CA GLY A 99 -1.86 -13.98 22.08
C GLY A 99 -2.79 -12.78 21.96
N GLY A 100 -3.99 -12.95 21.41
CA GLY A 100 -4.88 -11.84 21.06
C GLY A 100 -4.25 -10.88 20.04
N LEU A 101 -3.46 -11.40 19.10
CA LEU A 101 -2.78 -10.64 18.06
C LEU A 101 -3.58 -10.66 16.77
N VAL A 102 -3.64 -9.52 16.08
CA VAL A 102 -4.36 -9.35 14.82
C VAL A 102 -3.46 -8.61 13.84
N ASP A 103 -3.03 -9.27 12.77
CA ASP A 103 -2.30 -8.61 11.69
C ASP A 103 -3.24 -7.84 10.74
N PHE A 104 -2.66 -7.07 9.81
CA PHE A 104 -3.45 -6.25 8.88
C PHE A 104 -4.39 -7.06 7.97
N GLY A 105 -3.97 -8.24 7.51
CA GLY A 105 -4.82 -9.12 6.71
C GLY A 105 -6.00 -9.64 7.54
N GLU A 106 -5.73 -10.05 8.78
CA GLU A 106 -6.73 -10.53 9.72
C GLU A 106 -7.77 -9.46 10.07
N LEU A 107 -7.37 -8.18 10.21
CA LEU A 107 -8.30 -7.08 10.47
C LEU A 107 -9.40 -7.01 9.41
N LEU A 108 -9.04 -7.10 8.14
CA LEU A 108 -10.00 -7.03 7.04
C LEU A 108 -10.80 -8.33 6.91
N LEU A 109 -10.15 -9.49 7.10
CA LEU A 109 -10.80 -10.78 7.02
C LEU A 109 -11.88 -10.92 8.09
N ARG A 110 -11.55 -10.64 9.35
CA ARG A 110 -12.51 -10.68 10.47
C ARG A 110 -13.61 -9.64 10.30
N SER A 111 -13.33 -8.48 9.74
CA SER A 111 -14.35 -7.46 9.47
C SER A 111 -15.35 -7.91 8.41
N LEU A 112 -14.88 -8.62 7.38
CA LEU A 112 -15.73 -9.23 6.37
C LEU A 112 -16.60 -10.33 6.98
N GLU A 113 -16.00 -11.26 7.72
CA GLU A 113 -16.68 -12.40 8.34
C GLU A 113 -17.72 -11.94 9.38
N LEU A 114 -17.36 -10.99 10.24
CA LEU A 114 -18.26 -10.40 11.23
C LEU A 114 -19.57 -9.91 10.59
N LEU A 115 -19.47 -9.19 9.48
CA LEU A 115 -20.65 -8.67 8.79
C LEU A 115 -21.39 -9.75 8.02
N ARG A 116 -20.66 -10.64 7.33
CA ARG A 116 -21.26 -11.74 6.55
C ARG A 116 -22.09 -12.66 7.45
N ASP A 117 -21.56 -12.97 8.62
CA ASP A 117 -22.13 -13.96 9.53
C ASP A 117 -23.12 -13.35 10.53
N ASN A 118 -23.29 -12.01 10.54
CA ASN A 118 -24.26 -11.30 11.34
C ASN A 118 -25.17 -10.38 10.48
N PRO A 119 -26.28 -10.92 9.93
CA PRO A 119 -27.16 -10.17 9.02
C PRO A 119 -27.79 -8.92 9.65
N ALA A 120 -28.07 -8.94 10.95
CA ALA A 120 -28.62 -7.77 11.66
C ALA A 120 -27.60 -6.64 11.72
N LEU A 121 -26.33 -6.97 12.01
CA LEU A 121 -25.25 -6.00 12.04
C LEU A 121 -24.93 -5.46 10.64
N LEU A 122 -24.89 -6.34 9.63
CA LEU A 122 -24.72 -5.93 8.24
C LEU A 122 -25.80 -4.95 7.80
N LYS A 123 -27.07 -5.26 8.09
CA LYS A 123 -28.20 -4.38 7.79
C LYS A 123 -28.04 -3.01 8.47
N HIS A 124 -27.65 -2.99 9.75
CA HIS A 124 -27.38 -1.74 10.46
C HIS A 124 -26.32 -0.87 9.75
N TYR A 125 -25.22 -1.46 9.29
CA TYR A 125 -24.18 -0.70 8.58
C TYR A 125 -24.59 -0.30 7.16
N GLN A 126 -25.29 -1.17 6.43
CA GLN A 126 -25.85 -0.84 5.11
C GLN A 126 -26.85 0.32 5.18
N GLU A 127 -27.71 0.36 6.20
CA GLU A 127 -28.66 1.47 6.41
C GLU A 127 -27.96 2.76 6.86
N ARG A 128 -26.86 2.62 7.59
CA ARG A 128 -26.06 3.77 8.06
C ARG A 128 -25.24 4.41 6.94
N PHE A 129 -24.70 3.62 6.03
CA PHE A 129 -23.92 4.12 4.90
C PHE A 129 -24.84 4.42 3.73
N GLY A 130 -25.34 5.66 3.66
CA GLY A 130 -26.16 6.10 2.52
C GLY A 130 -25.39 6.22 1.21
N HIS A 131 -24.07 6.46 1.27
CA HIS A 131 -23.16 6.55 0.12
C HIS A 131 -21.77 6.06 0.52
N VAL A 132 -21.07 5.41 -0.40
CA VAL A 132 -19.68 4.96 -0.23
C VAL A 132 -18.80 5.59 -1.29
N LEU A 133 -17.73 6.24 -0.85
CA LEU A 133 -16.71 6.86 -1.70
C LEU A 133 -15.41 6.10 -1.49
N VAL A 134 -14.81 5.59 -2.56
CA VAL A 134 -13.55 4.86 -2.53
C VAL A 134 -12.56 5.56 -3.45
N ASP A 135 -11.44 5.97 -2.88
CA ASP A 135 -10.31 6.57 -3.60
C ASP A 135 -9.23 5.50 -3.83
N GLU A 136 -8.35 5.73 -4.81
CA GLU A 136 -7.26 4.82 -5.21
C GLU A 136 -7.73 3.38 -5.47
N PHE A 137 -8.85 3.24 -6.19
CA PHE A 137 -9.53 1.95 -6.36
C PHE A 137 -8.69 0.90 -7.10
N GLN A 138 -7.75 1.32 -7.95
CA GLN A 138 -6.79 0.43 -8.63
C GLN A 138 -5.93 -0.38 -7.66
N ASP A 139 -5.69 0.15 -6.45
CA ASP A 139 -4.82 -0.47 -5.46
C ASP A 139 -5.56 -1.43 -4.53
N THR A 140 -6.86 -1.64 -4.78
CA THR A 140 -7.66 -2.54 -3.96
C THR A 140 -7.29 -4.01 -4.21
N ASN A 141 -7.17 -4.78 -3.13
CA ASN A 141 -7.02 -6.24 -3.22
C ASN A 141 -8.39 -6.95 -3.22
N THR A 142 -8.36 -8.28 -3.41
CA THR A 142 -9.59 -9.09 -3.50
C THR A 142 -10.45 -9.02 -2.24
N LEU A 143 -9.81 -8.98 -1.06
CA LEU A 143 -10.50 -8.92 0.23
C LEU A 143 -11.17 -7.55 0.45
N GLN A 144 -10.48 -6.45 0.16
CA GLN A 144 -11.02 -5.09 0.24
C GLN A 144 -12.22 -4.93 -0.68
N TYR A 145 -12.11 -5.39 -1.93
CA TYR A 145 -13.21 -5.34 -2.88
C TYR A 145 -14.41 -6.18 -2.41
N ALA A 146 -14.18 -7.39 -1.90
CA ALA A 146 -15.24 -8.22 -1.34
C ALA A 146 -15.96 -7.54 -0.15
N TRP A 147 -15.21 -6.83 0.70
CA TRP A 147 -15.77 -6.12 1.84
C TRP A 147 -16.61 -4.91 1.43
N LEU A 148 -16.16 -4.14 0.42
CA LEU A 148 -16.96 -3.06 -0.17
C LEU A 148 -18.29 -3.58 -0.72
N LYS A 149 -18.27 -4.67 -1.49
CA LYS A 149 -19.48 -5.28 -2.04
C LYS A 149 -20.45 -5.72 -0.96
N LEU A 150 -19.94 -6.32 0.11
CA LEU A 150 -20.76 -6.73 1.25
C LEU A 150 -21.41 -5.50 1.91
N LEU A 151 -20.61 -4.46 2.20
CA LEU A 151 -21.07 -3.24 2.85
C LEU A 151 -22.08 -2.44 2.02
N THR A 152 -21.99 -2.47 0.69
CA THR A 152 -22.91 -1.72 -0.16
C THR A 152 -24.17 -2.51 -0.50
N GLY A 153 -24.09 -3.85 -0.51
CA GLY A 153 -25.23 -4.74 -0.73
C GLY A 153 -25.97 -4.50 -2.04
N MET A 154 -25.29 -3.93 -3.05
CA MET A 154 -25.84 -3.45 -4.33
C MET A 154 -26.89 -2.33 -4.24
N LYS A 155 -27.30 -1.91 -3.03
CA LYS A 155 -28.33 -0.88 -2.81
C LYS A 155 -27.74 0.49 -2.50
N THR A 156 -26.59 0.48 -1.81
CA THR A 156 -25.88 1.70 -1.43
C THR A 156 -25.10 2.19 -2.64
N PRO A 157 -25.33 3.43 -3.12
CA PRO A 157 -24.52 4.01 -4.18
C PRO A 157 -23.04 4.03 -3.80
N MET A 158 -22.21 3.47 -4.67
CA MET A 158 -20.76 3.48 -4.53
C MET A 158 -20.13 4.28 -5.67
N THR A 159 -19.25 5.20 -5.32
CA THR A 159 -18.41 5.92 -6.27
C THR A 159 -16.97 5.51 -6.01
N ALA A 160 -16.36 4.88 -7.01
CA ALA A 160 -14.97 4.49 -7.00
C ALA A 160 -14.17 5.41 -7.93
N VAL A 161 -13.06 5.94 -7.43
CA VAL A 161 -12.10 6.74 -8.19
C VAL A 161 -10.81 5.97 -8.26
N GLY A 162 -10.24 5.84 -9.45
CA GLY A 162 -8.98 5.14 -9.63
C GLY A 162 -8.40 5.31 -11.03
N ASP A 163 -7.13 4.95 -11.16
CA ASP A 163 -6.33 5.07 -12.37
C ASP A 163 -5.56 3.75 -12.59
N ASP A 164 -5.90 3.03 -13.66
CA ASP A 164 -5.28 1.75 -14.01
C ASP A 164 -3.78 1.85 -14.33
N ASP A 165 -3.35 2.96 -14.95
CA ASP A 165 -1.95 3.25 -15.27
C ASP A 165 -1.12 3.57 -14.01
N GLN A 166 -1.76 3.84 -12.86
CA GLN A 166 -1.10 4.12 -11.57
C GLN A 166 -1.08 2.93 -10.60
N SER A 167 -1.50 1.74 -11.02
CA SER A 167 -1.45 0.53 -10.20
C SER A 167 0.00 0.03 -9.99
N ILE A 168 0.63 0.46 -8.90
CA ILE A 168 2.03 0.11 -8.55
C ILE A 168 2.15 -0.89 -7.39
N TYR A 169 1.03 -1.30 -6.79
CA TYR A 169 0.98 -2.19 -5.63
C TYR A 169 0.59 -3.64 -5.96
N GLY A 170 0.74 -4.09 -7.20
CA GLY A 170 0.43 -5.49 -7.59
C GLY A 170 1.18 -6.55 -6.76
N TRP A 171 2.41 -6.26 -6.34
CA TRP A 171 3.19 -7.12 -5.44
C TRP A 171 2.64 -7.22 -3.99
N ARG A 172 1.71 -6.32 -3.62
CA ARG A 172 0.91 -6.36 -2.37
C ARG A 172 -0.50 -6.92 -2.61
N GLY A 173 -0.72 -7.60 -3.73
CA GLY A 173 -2.01 -8.23 -4.02
C GLY A 173 -3.08 -7.29 -4.57
N ALA A 174 -2.74 -6.04 -4.91
CA ALA A 174 -3.65 -5.14 -5.63
C ALA A 174 -4.06 -5.78 -6.97
N LYS A 175 -5.34 -5.63 -7.32
CA LYS A 175 -5.94 -6.19 -8.53
C LYS A 175 -6.54 -5.05 -9.34
N VAL A 176 -5.79 -4.58 -10.34
CA VAL A 176 -6.26 -3.55 -11.29
C VAL A 176 -7.54 -4.01 -12.00
N GLU A 177 -7.73 -5.32 -12.16
CA GLU A 177 -8.92 -5.95 -12.70
C GLU A 177 -10.18 -5.68 -11.86
N ASN A 178 -10.05 -5.19 -10.63
CA ASN A 178 -11.19 -4.75 -9.83
C ASN A 178 -11.90 -3.57 -10.49
N ILE A 179 -11.20 -2.68 -11.22
CA ILE A 179 -11.83 -1.57 -11.95
C ILE A 179 -12.76 -2.12 -13.03
N SER A 180 -12.25 -2.99 -13.90
CA SER A 180 -13.06 -3.57 -14.98
C SER A 180 -14.15 -4.50 -14.43
N ARG A 181 -13.86 -5.25 -13.36
CA ARG A 181 -14.86 -6.08 -12.67
C ARG A 181 -15.96 -5.23 -12.04
N PHE A 182 -15.66 -4.04 -11.53
CA PHE A 182 -16.67 -3.15 -10.97
C PHE A 182 -17.70 -2.73 -12.03
N GLU A 183 -17.26 -2.33 -13.22
CA GLU A 183 -18.16 -2.02 -14.34
C GLU A 183 -19.01 -3.23 -14.75
N GLN A 184 -18.44 -4.45 -14.74
CA GLN A 184 -19.15 -5.69 -15.09
C GLN A 184 -20.18 -6.10 -14.03
N GLU A 185 -19.84 -6.01 -12.74
CA GLU A 185 -20.69 -6.45 -11.63
C GLU A 185 -21.77 -5.41 -11.27
N PHE A 186 -21.54 -4.13 -11.59
CA PHE A 186 -22.48 -3.03 -11.37
C PHE A 186 -22.89 -2.42 -12.73
N PRO A 187 -23.81 -3.05 -13.49
CA PRO A 187 -24.12 -2.65 -14.87
C PRO A 187 -24.80 -1.28 -15.01
N GLN A 188 -25.28 -0.69 -13.91
CA GLN A 188 -25.82 0.68 -13.87
C GLN A 188 -24.74 1.73 -13.56
N THR A 189 -23.46 1.35 -13.59
CA THR A 189 -22.34 2.26 -13.33
C THR A 189 -22.27 3.32 -14.43
N HIS A 190 -22.19 4.58 -14.00
CA HIS A 190 -21.91 5.71 -14.89
C HIS A 190 -20.43 6.04 -14.83
N THR A 191 -19.69 5.72 -15.90
CA THR A 191 -18.25 5.97 -15.99
C THR A 191 -17.97 7.38 -16.50
N VAL A 192 -17.17 8.14 -15.75
CA VAL A 192 -16.65 9.45 -16.15
C VAL A 192 -15.15 9.37 -16.27
N ARG A 193 -14.60 9.78 -17.43
CA ARG A 193 -13.16 9.88 -17.65
C ARG A 193 -12.70 11.31 -17.45
N LEU A 194 -11.75 11.51 -16.55
CA LEU A 194 -11.14 12.82 -16.28
C LEU A 194 -9.77 12.86 -16.94
N GLU A 195 -9.71 13.38 -18.16
CA GLU A 195 -8.50 13.39 -18.98
C GLU A 195 -7.74 14.73 -18.93
N GLN A 196 -8.38 15.80 -18.44
CA GLN A 196 -7.72 17.07 -18.25
C GLN A 196 -6.86 17.06 -16.97
N ASN A 197 -5.57 17.26 -17.15
CA ASN A 197 -4.59 17.38 -16.09
C ASN A 197 -4.34 18.85 -15.73
N TYR A 198 -4.46 19.14 -14.43
CA TYR A 198 -4.30 20.48 -13.86
C TYR A 198 -2.97 20.64 -13.09
N ARG A 199 -2.08 19.63 -13.11
CA ARG A 199 -0.87 19.58 -12.27
C ARG A 199 0.40 19.84 -13.06
N SER A 200 0.52 19.20 -14.21
CA SER A 200 1.76 19.09 -14.98
C SER A 200 1.68 19.91 -16.27
N THR A 201 2.83 20.37 -16.75
CA THR A 201 2.94 21.06 -18.03
C THR A 201 2.77 20.09 -19.21
N SER A 202 2.54 20.61 -20.42
CA SER A 202 2.33 19.72 -21.58
C SER A 202 3.56 18.88 -21.90
N ALA A 203 4.79 19.41 -21.74
CA ALA A 203 6.02 18.65 -21.96
C ALA A 203 6.13 17.42 -21.04
N ILE A 204 5.73 17.54 -19.77
CA ILE A 204 5.71 16.41 -18.82
C ILE A 204 4.62 15.40 -19.22
N LEU A 205 3.44 15.87 -19.61
CA LEU A 205 2.34 14.99 -20.02
C LEU A 205 2.62 14.25 -21.31
N GLU A 206 3.25 14.89 -22.29
CA GLU A 206 3.64 14.25 -23.54
C GLU A 206 4.62 13.10 -23.29
N ALA A 207 5.62 13.32 -22.44
CA ALA A 207 6.55 12.26 -22.04
C ALA A 207 5.85 11.13 -21.29
N ALA A 208 4.95 11.46 -20.35
CA ALA A 208 4.19 10.46 -19.60
C ALA A 208 3.28 9.63 -20.51
N ASN A 209 2.50 10.28 -21.39
CA ASN A 209 1.62 9.63 -22.37
C ASN A 209 2.42 8.76 -23.35
N THR A 210 3.58 9.23 -23.82
CA THR A 210 4.45 8.47 -24.72
C THR A 210 5.00 7.22 -24.02
N LEU A 211 5.50 7.36 -22.80
CA LEU A 211 6.02 6.24 -22.03
C LEU A 211 4.93 5.18 -21.79
N ILE A 212 3.77 5.59 -21.30
CA ILE A 212 2.70 4.69 -20.88
C ILE A 212 2.04 3.99 -22.09
N SER A 213 2.09 4.58 -23.30
CA SER A 213 1.59 3.97 -24.54
C SER A 213 2.22 2.62 -24.92
N HIS A 214 3.39 2.30 -24.34
CA HIS A 214 4.05 1.01 -24.55
C HIS A 214 3.40 -0.14 -23.75
N ASN A 215 2.50 0.16 -22.79
CA ASN A 215 1.79 -0.87 -22.02
C ASN A 215 0.59 -1.41 -22.81
N SER A 216 0.54 -2.74 -22.99
CA SER A 216 -0.48 -3.42 -23.78
C SER A 216 -1.84 -3.59 -23.09
N GLU A 217 -1.88 -3.65 -21.76
CA GLU A 217 -3.09 -3.89 -20.96
C GLU A 217 -3.53 -2.59 -20.26
N ARG A 218 -4.32 -1.77 -20.96
CA ARG A 218 -4.80 -0.46 -20.49
C ARG A 218 -6.26 -0.23 -20.85
N MET A 219 -6.98 0.55 -20.05
CA MET A 219 -8.36 0.97 -20.32
C MET A 219 -8.46 2.11 -21.35
N GLY A 220 -7.31 2.63 -21.80
CA GLY A 220 -7.15 3.58 -22.90
C GLY A 220 -7.64 4.97 -22.54
N LYS A 221 -6.71 5.84 -22.10
CA LYS A 221 -6.93 7.26 -21.84
C LYS A 221 -5.72 8.06 -22.31
N ASN A 222 -5.95 9.32 -22.68
CA ASN A 222 -4.88 10.26 -23.04
C ASN A 222 -5.04 11.52 -22.22
N LEU A 223 -4.05 11.84 -21.39
CA LEU A 223 -4.10 13.03 -20.56
C LEU A 223 -3.73 14.27 -21.39
N TRP A 224 -4.44 15.38 -21.20
CA TRP A 224 -4.13 16.66 -21.84
C TRP A 224 -4.19 17.81 -20.82
N THR A 225 -3.62 18.97 -21.15
CA THR A 225 -3.67 20.16 -20.29
C THR A 225 -3.87 21.43 -21.12
N ASP A 226 -4.58 22.41 -20.57
CA ASP A 226 -4.67 23.80 -21.04
C ASP A 226 -3.62 24.72 -20.39
N GLY A 227 -2.70 24.14 -19.60
CA GLY A 227 -1.58 24.84 -19.00
C GLY A 227 -0.49 25.24 -20.00
N ILE A 228 0.63 25.69 -19.45
CA ILE A 228 1.80 26.07 -20.24
C ILE A 228 2.56 24.83 -20.76
N GLU A 229 3.39 25.04 -21.79
CA GLU A 229 4.23 23.99 -22.35
C GLU A 229 5.25 23.45 -21.33
N GLY A 230 5.86 24.37 -20.57
CA GLY A 230 6.87 24.06 -19.56
C GLY A 230 8.27 23.93 -20.13
N GLU A 231 9.23 23.69 -19.24
CA GLU A 231 10.62 23.45 -19.65
C GLU A 231 10.80 22.04 -20.22
N PRO A 232 11.69 21.84 -21.20
CA PRO A 232 12.03 20.51 -21.69
C PRO A 232 12.58 19.60 -20.59
N ILE A 233 12.21 18.32 -20.64
CA ILE A 233 12.75 17.32 -19.72
C ILE A 233 14.24 17.14 -19.99
N SER A 234 15.05 17.37 -18.95
CA SER A 234 16.51 17.22 -19.01
C SER A 234 16.91 15.81 -18.60
N ILE A 235 17.87 15.22 -19.31
CA ILE A 235 18.45 13.92 -18.99
C ILE A 235 19.96 14.10 -18.77
N TYR A 236 20.43 13.65 -17.62
CA TYR A 236 21.85 13.62 -17.29
C TYR A 236 22.30 12.17 -17.08
N ALA A 237 23.40 11.78 -17.72
CA ALA A 237 24.03 10.48 -17.57
C ALA A 237 25.40 10.67 -16.91
N GLY A 238 25.47 10.42 -15.60
CA GLY A 238 26.73 10.45 -14.84
C GLY A 238 27.61 9.24 -15.15
N PHE A 239 28.93 9.37 -14.99
CA PHE A 239 29.87 8.26 -15.16
C PHE A 239 29.75 7.21 -14.05
N ASN A 240 29.28 7.62 -12.87
CA ASN A 240 29.00 6.76 -11.72
C ASN A 240 27.97 7.40 -10.78
N ASP A 241 27.48 6.63 -9.82
CA ASP A 241 26.47 7.04 -8.85
C ASP A 241 26.89 8.29 -8.03
N LEU A 242 28.19 8.47 -7.77
CA LEU A 242 28.69 9.62 -7.00
C LEU A 242 28.62 10.90 -7.83
N GLU A 243 28.87 10.82 -9.13
CA GLU A 243 28.73 11.95 -10.05
C GLU A 243 27.25 12.31 -10.25
N GLU A 244 26.38 11.31 -10.41
CA GLU A 244 24.92 11.51 -10.44
C GLU A 244 24.43 12.22 -9.16
N ALA A 245 24.84 11.73 -7.99
CA ALA A 245 24.45 12.34 -6.72
C ALA A 245 24.94 13.79 -6.58
N ARG A 246 26.16 14.10 -7.03
CA ARG A 246 26.70 15.47 -7.03
C ARG A 246 25.91 16.37 -7.98
N TYR A 247 25.69 15.91 -9.21
CA TYR A 247 24.90 16.64 -10.21
C TYR A 247 23.51 17.00 -9.68
N ILE A 248 22.81 16.04 -9.07
CA ILE A 248 21.49 16.28 -8.47
C ILE A 248 21.57 17.35 -7.38
N VAL A 249 22.53 17.25 -6.45
CA VAL A 249 22.64 18.22 -5.33
C VAL A 249 23.05 19.61 -5.81
N ASP A 250 23.95 19.70 -6.79
CA ASP A 250 24.38 20.96 -7.39
C ASP A 250 23.21 21.62 -8.14
N THR A 251 22.43 20.85 -8.90
CA THR A 251 21.20 21.33 -9.57
C THR A 251 20.17 21.86 -8.56
N ILE A 252 19.96 21.15 -7.45
CA ILE A 252 19.06 21.60 -6.38
C ILE A 252 19.56 22.92 -5.79
N LYS A 253 20.88 23.04 -5.57
CA LYS A 253 21.48 24.25 -5.03
C LYS A 253 21.30 25.43 -5.98
N GLU A 254 21.58 25.25 -7.27
CA GLU A 254 21.34 26.26 -8.31
C GLU A 254 19.89 26.73 -8.31
N LYS A 255 18.92 25.80 -8.30
CA LYS A 255 17.49 26.16 -8.25
C LYS A 255 17.12 26.92 -6.97
N VAL A 256 17.69 26.56 -5.83
CA VAL A 256 17.46 27.28 -4.57
C VAL A 256 18.08 28.68 -4.62
N ASP A 257 19.26 28.83 -5.21
CA ASP A 257 19.93 30.12 -5.41
C ASP A 257 19.14 31.01 -6.41
N GLU A 258 18.43 30.41 -7.37
CA GLU A 258 17.43 31.06 -8.24
C GLU A 258 16.12 31.45 -7.52
N GLY A 259 15.95 31.03 -6.26
CA GLY A 259 14.81 31.41 -5.39
C GLY A 259 13.73 30.34 -5.22
N PHE A 260 13.92 29.12 -5.73
CA PHE A 260 12.98 28.02 -5.47
C PHE A 260 13.03 27.57 -4.00
N ASN A 261 11.87 27.20 -3.44
CA ASN A 261 11.89 26.61 -2.11
C ASN A 261 12.31 25.14 -2.19
N ARG A 262 13.19 24.72 -1.28
CA ARG A 262 13.60 23.31 -1.14
C ARG A 262 12.41 22.34 -1.00
N ARG A 263 11.32 22.79 -0.38
CA ARG A 263 10.10 21.97 -0.18
C ARG A 263 9.35 21.67 -1.49
N ASP A 264 9.62 22.43 -2.54
CA ASP A 264 9.00 22.29 -3.86
C ASP A 264 9.82 21.33 -4.75
N ILE A 265 10.94 20.79 -4.24
CA ILE A 265 11.84 19.87 -4.95
C ILE A 265 11.77 18.48 -4.30
N ALA A 266 11.60 17.44 -5.12
CA ALA A 266 11.57 16.05 -4.68
C ALA A 266 12.59 15.21 -5.47
N ILE A 267 13.23 14.27 -4.77
CA ILE A 267 14.08 13.25 -5.39
C ILE A 267 13.34 11.92 -5.29
N LEU A 268 13.07 11.29 -6.43
CA LEU A 268 12.38 10.01 -6.52
C LEU A 268 13.38 8.94 -6.99
N TYR A 269 13.40 7.80 -6.31
CA TYR A 269 14.30 6.69 -6.61
C TYR A 269 13.56 5.35 -6.49
N ARG A 270 14.06 4.32 -7.19
CA ARG A 270 13.39 3.03 -7.28
C ARG A 270 13.51 2.20 -6.00
N SER A 271 14.63 2.30 -5.31
CA SER A 271 14.94 1.51 -4.10
C SER A 271 15.56 2.35 -3.00
N ASN A 272 15.28 2.00 -1.74
CA ASN A 272 15.85 2.69 -0.58
C ASN A 272 17.38 2.63 -0.53
N ALA A 273 18.02 1.65 -1.18
CA ALA A 273 19.47 1.57 -1.24
C ALA A 273 20.10 2.79 -1.94
N GLN A 274 19.40 3.37 -2.93
CA GLN A 274 19.88 4.56 -3.67
C GLN A 274 19.87 5.84 -2.81
N SER A 275 19.05 5.89 -1.76
CA SER A 275 18.96 7.08 -0.89
C SER A 275 20.28 7.38 -0.18
N ARG A 276 21.05 6.36 0.21
CA ARG A 276 22.24 6.51 1.05
C ARG A 276 23.26 7.47 0.45
N LEU A 277 23.59 7.31 -0.82
CA LEU A 277 24.61 8.13 -1.48
C LEU A 277 24.14 9.58 -1.66
N LEU A 278 22.85 9.76 -1.95
CA LEU A 278 22.22 11.07 -2.03
C LEU A 278 22.24 11.77 -0.66
N GLU A 279 21.90 11.06 0.42
CA GLU A 279 21.96 11.58 1.79
C GLU A 279 23.38 12.03 2.16
N GLU A 280 24.39 11.19 1.92
CA GLU A 280 25.79 11.50 2.21
C GLU A 280 26.26 12.77 1.46
N THR A 281 25.80 12.94 0.22
CA THR A 281 26.14 14.10 -0.62
C THR A 281 25.41 15.37 -0.16
N LEU A 282 24.12 15.27 0.15
CA LEU A 282 23.31 16.37 0.71
C LEU A 282 23.89 16.87 2.05
N ILE A 283 24.28 15.95 2.94
CA ILE A 283 24.92 16.28 4.22
C ILE A 283 26.25 17.00 4.01
N ARG A 284 27.10 16.49 3.10
CA ARG A 284 28.40 17.09 2.81
C ARG A 284 28.28 18.53 2.31
N GLN A 285 27.24 18.82 1.54
CA GLN A 285 26.95 20.15 1.00
C GLN A 285 26.11 21.02 1.95
N GLY A 286 25.78 20.53 3.15
CA GLY A 286 24.97 21.26 4.13
C GLY A 286 23.53 21.50 3.67
N MET A 287 22.99 20.69 2.75
CA MET A 287 21.65 20.84 2.20
C MET A 287 20.61 20.15 3.10
N PRO A 288 19.63 20.88 3.66
CA PRO A 288 18.56 20.27 4.44
C PRO A 288 17.66 19.40 3.57
N TYR A 289 17.33 18.19 4.04
CA TYR A 289 16.47 17.26 3.34
C TYR A 289 15.54 16.51 4.30
N ARG A 290 14.50 15.87 3.74
CA ARG A 290 13.58 15.01 4.46
C ARG A 290 13.32 13.73 3.68
N ILE A 291 13.39 12.59 4.36
CA ILE A 291 13.04 11.29 3.80
C ILE A 291 11.62 10.92 4.21
N TYR A 292 10.87 10.38 3.27
CA TYR A 292 9.57 9.76 3.47
C TYR A 292 9.70 8.25 3.18
N GLY A 293 9.14 7.40 4.05
CA GLY A 293 9.06 5.95 3.80
C GLY A 293 10.32 5.11 4.04
N GLY A 294 11.37 5.66 4.67
CA GLY A 294 12.60 4.94 5.05
C GLY A 294 12.94 5.04 6.53
N HIS A 295 13.65 4.04 7.08
CA HIS A 295 14.32 4.19 8.37
C HIS A 295 15.45 5.21 8.21
N ARG A 296 15.48 6.27 9.02
CA ARG A 296 16.63 7.20 9.09
C ARG A 296 17.89 6.39 9.39
N PHE A 297 18.89 6.48 8.51
CA PHE A 297 20.13 5.70 8.63
C PHE A 297 21.03 6.11 9.82
N THR A 298 20.71 7.21 10.51
CA THR A 298 21.30 7.53 11.82
C THR A 298 20.24 7.95 12.85
N SER A 299 20.15 7.19 13.95
CA SER A 299 19.45 7.57 15.18
C SER A 299 20.28 8.49 16.08
N ALA A 300 21.47 8.94 15.64
CA ALA A 300 22.47 9.59 16.48
C ALA A 300 22.50 11.13 16.48
N TRP A 301 21.57 11.84 15.82
CA TRP A 301 21.62 13.31 15.72
C TRP A 301 20.38 14.05 16.23
N ARG A 302 19.67 13.47 17.22
CA ARG A 302 18.58 14.18 17.94
C ARG A 302 19.06 15.28 18.90
N SER A 303 20.37 15.53 19.02
CA SER A 303 20.92 16.49 19.96
C SER A 303 21.99 17.38 19.33
N ARG A 304 21.57 18.35 18.50
CA ARG A 304 22.21 19.68 18.32
C ARG A 304 21.54 20.43 17.17
N MET A 305 20.41 21.07 17.49
CA MET A 305 20.07 22.47 17.16
C MET A 305 18.55 22.66 17.31
N PRO A 306 18.09 23.60 18.15
CA PRO A 306 16.68 23.91 18.29
C PRO A 306 16.21 24.73 17.08
N TRP A 307 15.28 24.19 16.30
CA TRP A 307 14.50 25.02 15.38
C TRP A 307 13.35 25.66 16.16
N PRO A 308 13.15 26.98 16.06
CA PRO A 308 12.06 27.65 16.75
C PRO A 308 10.72 27.23 16.13
N THR A 309 9.83 26.74 16.98
CA THR A 309 8.39 26.69 16.75
C THR A 309 7.88 28.10 16.48
N PHE A 310 7.38 28.36 15.28
CA PHE A 310 6.48 29.49 15.04
C PHE A 310 5.05 29.04 15.35
N ALA A 311 4.38 29.88 16.13
CA ALA A 311 2.96 29.83 16.45
C ALA A 311 2.09 30.12 15.22
#